data_AF-A0A151TT13-F1
#
_entry.id   AF-A0A151TT13-F1
#
_cell.length_a   1.000
_cell.length_b   1.000
_cell.length_c   1.000
_cell.angle_alpha   90.00
_cell.angle_beta   90.00
_cell.angle_gamma   90.00
#
_symmetry.space_group_name_H-M   'P 1'
#
loop_
_entity.id
_entity.type
_entity.pdbx_description
1 polymer ?
#
loop_
_entity_poly.entity_id
_entity_poly.type
_entity_poly.pdbx_seq_one_letter_code
_entity_poly.pdbx_strand_id
1 'polypeptide(L)'
;ECEYDQKTIVSFFKEGDSLHPTLTDVIVFTSTPDKVNNKYYLGPAPLDDMAWQIATAYGPCGNNRDYLFLLAVYLPFLRPLIELN
;
A
#
# COMPACT_ATOMS: atom_id res chain seq x y z
N GLU A 1 -9.19 11.45 -5.99
CA GLU A 1 -8.12 12.04 -5.15
C GLU A 1 -7.61 10.96 -4.22
N CYS A 2 -6.29 10.87 -4.02
CA CYS A 2 -5.71 10.00 -2.98
C CYS A 2 -5.41 10.88 -1.78
N GLU A 3 -6.18 10.76 -0.70
CA GLU A 3 -6.03 11.57 0.52
C GLU A 3 -5.13 10.84 1.54
N TYR A 4 -3.82 10.90 1.30
CA TYR A 4 -2.81 10.58 2.31
C TYR A 4 -2.62 11.80 3.21
N ASP A 5 -2.81 11.64 4.52
CA ASP A 5 -2.76 12.73 5.51
C ASP A 5 -1.40 12.82 6.23
N GLN A 6 -0.52 11.83 6.04
CA GLN A 6 0.79 11.78 6.65
C GLN A 6 1.89 11.58 5.61
N LYS A 7 2.98 12.35 5.79
CA LYS A 7 4.23 12.24 5.06
C LYS A 7 5.35 11.93 6.06
N THR A 8 6.01 10.79 5.90
CA THR A 8 7.05 10.32 6.81
C THR A 8 8.35 10.09 6.05
N ILE A 9 9.47 10.48 6.65
CA ILE A 9 10.81 10.19 6.14
C ILE A 9 11.32 8.94 6.85
N VAL A 10 11.66 7.89 6.08
CA VAL A 10 12.09 6.60 6.61
C VAL A 10 13.36 6.11 5.92
N SER A 11 14.04 5.17 6.57
CA SER A 11 15.12 4.39 5.94
C SER A 11 14.52 3.14 5.29
N PHE A 12 14.92 2.88 4.04
CA PHE A 12 14.51 1.69 3.29
C PHE A 12 15.59 0.61 3.38
N PHE A 13 15.16 -0.60 3.72
CA PHE A 13 16.01 -1.77 3.90
C PHE A 13 15.58 -2.85 2.91
N LYS A 14 16.55 -3.43 2.20
CA LYS A 14 16.30 -4.60 1.36
C LYS A 14 16.08 -5.85 2.21
N GLU A 15 15.41 -6.83 1.61
CA GLU A 15 15.25 -8.14 2.24
C GLU A 15 16.63 -8.75 2.54
N GLY A 16 16.82 -9.28 3.75
CA GLY A 16 18.08 -9.90 4.18
C GLY A 16 19.12 -8.97 4.79
N ASP A 17 18.94 -7.64 4.75
CA ASP A 17 19.81 -6.67 5.45
C ASP A 17 18.98 -5.69 6.29
N SER A 18 18.85 -5.99 7.57
CA SER A 18 18.11 -5.15 8.53
C SER A 18 19.02 -4.19 9.31
N LEU A 19 20.34 -4.22 9.07
CA LEU A 19 21.30 -3.43 9.83
C LEU A 19 21.75 -2.19 9.07
N HIS A 20 21.84 -2.28 7.75
CA HIS A 20 22.29 -1.18 6.91
C HIS A 20 21.19 -0.76 5.92
N PRO A 21 20.72 0.49 5.99
CA PRO A 21 19.70 0.95 5.07
C PRO A 21 20.28 1.03 3.66
N THR A 22 19.52 0.52 2.70
CA THR A 22 19.86 0.62 1.27
C THR A 22 19.69 2.05 0.77
N LEU A 23 18.67 2.76 1.30
CA LEU A 23 18.43 4.16 1.00
C LEU A 23 17.91 4.88 2.26
N THR A 24 18.47 6.04 2.55
CA THR A 24 17.97 6.93 3.59
C THR A 24 17.06 7.99 2.99
N ASP A 25 16.31 8.66 3.85
CA ASP A 25 15.49 9.83 3.50
C ASP A 25 14.37 9.53 2.47
N VAL A 26 13.85 8.31 2.49
CA VAL A 26 12.74 7.89 1.64
C VAL A 26 11.44 8.48 2.17
N ILE A 27 10.70 9.15 1.31
CA ILE A 27 9.39 9.70 1.65
C ILE A 27 8.32 8.63 1.44
N VAL A 28 7.57 8.33 2.50
CA VAL A 28 6.40 7.46 2.45
C VAL A 28 5.16 8.28 2.81
N PHE A 29 4.10 8.09 2.02
CA PHE A 29 2.80 8.68 2.27
C PHE A 29 1.88 7.62 2.87
N THR A 30 1.27 7.94 4.01
CA THR A 30 0.34 7.05 4.72
C THR A 30 -0.93 7.81 5.06
N SER A 31 -2.04 7.08 5.18
CA SER A 31 -3.27 7.63 5.74
C SER A 31 -3.47 7.13 7.17
N THR A 32 -3.87 7.99 8.11
CA THR A 32 -4.13 7.63 9.51
C THR A 32 -5.59 7.20 9.75
N PRO A 33 -5.91 6.58 10.91
CA PRO A 33 -7.28 6.32 11.33
C PRO A 33 -8.11 7.57 11.70
N ASP A 34 -7.54 8.78 11.65
CA ASP A 34 -8.24 10.02 11.98
C ASP A 34 -9.29 10.34 10.93
N LYS A 35 -10.56 10.07 11.25
CA LYS A 35 -11.68 10.27 10.33
C LYS A 35 -11.96 11.74 9.98
N VAL A 36 -11.41 12.69 10.72
CA VAL A 36 -11.53 14.12 10.39
C VAL A 36 -10.63 14.45 9.20
N ASN A 37 -9.39 13.97 9.22
CA ASN A 37 -8.40 14.24 8.17
C ASN A 37 -8.40 13.19 7.05
N ASN A 38 -8.84 11.95 7.36
CA ASN A 38 -8.99 10.84 6.42
C ASN A 38 -10.43 10.30 6.46
N LYS A 39 -11.33 11.00 5.78
CA LYS A 39 -12.75 10.64 5.67
C LYS A 39 -13.00 9.28 5.00
N TYR A 40 -12.01 8.72 4.31
CA TYR A 40 -12.11 7.45 3.59
C TYR A 40 -11.64 6.25 4.42
N TYR A 41 -11.16 6.46 5.64
CA TYR A 41 -10.79 5.35 6.53
C TYR A 41 -12.02 4.56 7.00
N LEU A 42 -12.18 3.36 6.47
CA LEU A 42 -13.28 2.46 6.85
C LEU A 42 -13.00 1.67 8.14
N GLY A 43 -11.72 1.45 8.45
CA GLY A 43 -11.31 0.65 9.61
C GLY A 43 -11.07 -0.84 9.28
N PRO A 44 -10.68 -1.63 10.29
CA PRO A 44 -10.58 -3.07 10.16
C PRO A 44 -11.97 -3.70 9.91
N ALA A 45 -12.01 -4.75 9.09
CA ALA A 45 -13.22 -5.48 8.77
C ALA A 45 -12.93 -7.00 8.66
N PRO A 46 -13.95 -7.87 8.78
CA PRO A 46 -13.82 -9.29 8.47
C PRO A 46 -13.31 -9.53 7.05
N LEU A 47 -12.53 -10.59 6.85
CA LEU A 47 -11.93 -10.89 5.55
C LEU A 47 -12.99 -11.09 4.46
N ASP A 48 -14.08 -11.78 4.77
CA ASP A 48 -15.17 -12.03 3.82
C ASP A 48 -15.88 -10.74 3.39
N ASP A 49 -16.08 -9.80 4.33
CA ASP A 49 -16.66 -8.49 4.03
C ASP A 49 -15.74 -7.67 3.12
N MET A 50 -14.42 -7.67 3.41
CA MET A 50 -13.43 -7.02 2.55
C MET A 50 -13.40 -7.65 1.15
N ALA A 51 -13.39 -8.98 1.07
CA ALA A 51 -13.38 -9.70 -0.20
C ALA A 51 -14.63 -9.40 -1.03
N TRP A 52 -15.81 -9.39 -0.42
CA TRP A 52 -17.06 -9.04 -1.08
C TRP A 52 -17.05 -7.59 -1.58
N GLN A 53 -16.57 -6.65 -0.76
CA GLN A 53 -16.45 -5.25 -1.15
C GLN A 53 -15.47 -5.07 -2.32
N ILE A 54 -14.32 -5.76 -2.29
CA ILE A 54 -13.32 -5.72 -3.38
C ILE A 54 -13.89 -6.32 -4.67
N ALA A 55 -14.62 -7.43 -4.57
CA ALA A 55 -15.17 -8.13 -5.74
C ALA A 55 -16.27 -7.33 -6.47
N THR A 56 -17.00 -6.47 -5.75
CA THR A 56 -18.18 -5.78 -6.27
C THR A 56 -17.97 -4.29 -6.53
N ALA A 57 -16.96 -3.65 -5.92
CA ALA A 57 -16.72 -2.21 -6.07
C ALA A 57 -16.12 -1.83 -7.44
N TYR A 58 -16.59 -0.71 -7.98
CA TYR A 58 -16.02 -0.05 -9.16
C TYR A 58 -15.98 1.46 -8.96
N GLY A 59 -15.05 2.13 -9.65
CA GLY A 59 -14.95 3.58 -9.68
C GLY A 59 -14.43 4.10 -11.01
N PRO A 60 -14.06 5.39 -11.08
CA PRO A 60 -13.53 6.01 -12.30
C PRO A 60 -12.27 5.32 -12.87
N CYS A 61 -11.53 4.59 -12.04
CA CYS A 61 -10.31 3.87 -12.42
C CYS A 61 -10.53 2.37 -12.69
N GLY A 62 -11.78 1.90 -12.79
CA GLY A 62 -12.11 0.50 -13.04
C GLY A 62 -12.55 -0.27 -11.80
N ASN A 63 -12.42 -1.60 -11.84
CA ASN A 63 -12.90 -2.51 -10.80
C ASN A 63 -11.85 -2.69 -9.68
N ASN A 64 -12.28 -2.74 -8.42
CA ASN A 64 -11.35 -2.84 -7.29
C ASN A 64 -10.57 -4.17 -7.27
N ARG A 65 -11.18 -5.26 -7.76
CA ARG A 65 -10.49 -6.56 -7.89
C ARG A 65 -9.29 -6.49 -8.84
N ASP A 66 -9.34 -5.65 -9.88
CA ASP A 66 -8.23 -5.53 -10.83
C ASP A 66 -7.03 -4.86 -10.16
N TYR A 67 -7.27 -3.85 -9.31
CA TYR A 67 -6.23 -3.25 -8.47
C TYR A 67 -5.55 -4.29 -7.57
N LEU A 68 -6.34 -5.10 -6.86
CA LEU A 68 -5.80 -6.14 -5.98
C LEU A 68 -4.99 -7.19 -6.77
N PHE A 69 -5.50 -7.65 -7.91
CA PHE A 69 -4.81 -8.65 -8.71
C PHE A 69 -3.53 -8.11 -9.35
N LEU A 70 -3.53 -6.88 -9.85
CA LEU A 70 -2.30 -6.26 -10.37
C LEU A 70 -1.25 -6.14 -9.26
N LEU A 71 -1.64 -5.69 -8.06
CA LEU A 71 -0.74 -5.64 -6.91
C LEU A 71 -0.15 -7.01 -6.58
N ALA A 72 -1.00 -8.05 -6.53
CA ALA A 72 -0.57 -9.43 -6.26
C ALA A 72 0.36 -9.99 -7.35
N VAL A 73 0.14 -9.63 -8.61
CA VAL A 73 0.99 -10.01 -9.74
C VAL A 73 2.36 -9.37 -9.61
N TYR A 74 2.44 -8.05 -9.34
CA TYR A 74 3.73 -7.35 -9.35
C TYR A 74 4.58 -7.57 -8.11
N LEU A 75 4.00 -7.81 -6.93
CA LEU A 75 4.78 -8.01 -5.69
C LEU A 75 5.88 -9.09 -5.83
N PRO A 76 5.61 -10.30 -6.35
CA PRO A 76 6.65 -11.29 -6.61
C PRO A 76 7.68 -10.87 -7.67
N PHE A 77 7.26 -10.13 -8.72
CA PHE A 77 8.17 -9.66 -9.77
C PHE A 77 9.12 -8.56 -9.30
N LEU A 78 8.72 -7.78 -8.30
CA LEU A 78 9.57 -6.72 -7.74
C LEU A 78 10.66 -7.27 -6.82
N ARG A 79 10.49 -8.48 -6.27
CA ARG A 79 11.44 -9.08 -5.32
C ARG A 79 12.86 -9.22 -5.88
N PRO A 80 13.10 -9.79 -7.08
CA PRO A 80 14.45 -9.91 -7.62
C PRO A 80 15.05 -8.57 -8.06
N LEU A 81 14.22 -7.57 -8.38
CA LEU A 81 14.69 -6.27 -8.87
C LEU A 81 15.23 -5.38 -7.74
N ILE A 82 14.76 -5.58 -6.51
CA ILE A 82 15.26 -4.88 -5.32
C ILE A 82 16.65 -5.43 -4.90
N GLU A 83 16.98 -6.67 -5.26
CA GLU A 83 18.25 -7.32 -4.89
C GLU A 83 19.45 -6.95 -5.78
N LEU A 84 19.25 -6.28 -6.91
CA LEU A 84 20.25 -6.10 -7.97
C LEU A 84 20.99 -4.74 -8.00
N ASN A 85 20.79 -3.87 -7.01
CA ASN A 85 21.51 -2.59 -6.88
C ASN A 85 22.32 -2.48 -5.60
#